data_AF-X8E8W8-F1
#
_entry.id   AF-X8E8W8-F1
#
_cell.length_a   1.000
_cell.length_b   1.000
_cell.length_c   1.000
_cell.angle_alpha   90.00
_cell.angle_beta   90.00
_cell.angle_gamma   90.00
#
_symmetry.space_group_name_H-M   'P 1'
#
loop_
_entity.id
_entity.type
_entity.pdbx_description
1 polymer ?
#
loop_
_entity_poly.entity_id
_entity_poly.type
_entity_poly.pdbx_seq_one_letter_code
_entity_poly.pdbx_strand_id
1 'polypeptide(L)'
;MAAERDLSKPVALSWADDGTDVDFGALTKQLVGFGLRTGMTAWFGHEVRQLSRRRDGGWMLKVRNRRTGAHRKLNAKFVFVGAGGHTLPLLQKAGIKEVKGFGGFPIGGRFLRSGNPALTAAHRPRYTACPHPARPR
;
A
#
# COMPACT_ATOMS: atom_id res chain seq x y z
N MET A 1 27.39 -7.65 9.03
CA MET A 1 26.03 -7.47 9.59
C MET A 1 25.87 -8.45 10.75
N ALA A 2 25.71 -7.95 11.98
CA ALA A 2 25.70 -8.74 13.23
C ALA A 2 27.05 -9.34 13.67
N ALA A 3 28.17 -8.70 13.33
CA ALA A 3 29.41 -8.95 14.06
C ALA A 3 29.13 -8.66 15.54
N GLU A 4 29.44 -9.60 16.44
CA GLU A 4 29.17 -9.53 17.88
C GLU A 4 27.71 -9.77 18.32
N ARG A 5 26.85 -10.29 17.45
CA ARG A 5 25.52 -10.75 17.88
C ARG A 5 25.65 -12.05 18.68
N ASP A 6 25.06 -12.06 19.86
CA ASP A 6 24.78 -13.30 20.61
C ASP A 6 23.80 -14.18 19.81
N LEU A 7 24.31 -15.31 19.33
CA LEU A 7 23.56 -16.27 18.52
C LEU A 7 22.55 -17.08 19.33
N SER A 8 22.65 -17.09 20.66
CA SER A 8 21.69 -17.78 21.54
C SER A 8 20.32 -17.11 21.54
N LYS A 9 20.23 -15.84 21.13
CA LYS A 9 18.96 -15.13 20.97
C LYS A 9 18.35 -15.46 19.61
N PRO A 10 17.15 -16.06 19.54
CA PRO A 10 16.50 -16.35 18.26
C PRO A 10 16.12 -15.06 17.54
N VAL A 11 16.30 -15.04 16.22
CA VAL A 11 15.85 -13.97 15.33
C VAL A 11 15.18 -14.58 14.11
N ALA A 12 14.07 -13.99 13.67
CA ALA A 12 13.46 -14.32 12.40
C ALA A 12 14.09 -13.45 11.31
N LEU A 13 14.85 -14.07 10.41
CA LEU A 13 15.54 -13.38 9.33
C LEU A 13 15.49 -14.25 8.07
N SER A 14 14.82 -13.77 7.03
CA SER A 14 14.77 -14.43 5.72
C SER A 14 15.82 -13.82 4.79
N TRP A 15 16.41 -14.66 3.95
CA TRP A 15 17.32 -14.25 2.88
C TRP A 15 17.05 -15.10 1.65
N ALA A 16 16.95 -14.44 0.50
CA ALA A 16 16.86 -15.05 -0.81
C ALA A 16 18.01 -14.50 -1.67
N ASP A 17 18.73 -15.39 -2.34
CA ASP A 17 19.88 -15.09 -3.20
C ASP A 17 19.46 -14.55 -4.58
N ASP A 18 18.27 -14.92 -5.04
CA ASP A 18 17.64 -14.49 -6.29
C ASP A 18 16.80 -13.19 -6.16
N GLY A 19 16.73 -12.63 -4.96
CA GLY A 19 15.94 -11.42 -4.69
C GLY A 19 16.48 -10.19 -5.42
N THR A 20 15.62 -9.50 -6.16
CA THR A 20 15.93 -8.23 -6.85
C THR A 20 15.32 -7.05 -6.09
N ASP A 21 16.07 -5.94 -5.98
CA ASP A 21 15.51 -4.70 -5.43
C ASP A 21 14.46 -4.10 -6.37
N VAL A 22 13.38 -3.57 -5.80
CA VAL A 22 12.36 -2.88 -6.58
C VAL A 22 12.19 -1.48 -6.03
N ASP A 23 12.50 -0.48 -6.84
CA ASP A 23 12.07 0.89 -6.56
C ASP A 23 10.57 1.03 -6.84
N PHE A 24 9.76 0.76 -5.82
CA PHE A 24 8.30 0.89 -5.90
C PHE A 24 7.85 2.32 -6.23
N GLY A 25 8.67 3.33 -5.90
CA GLY A 25 8.40 4.72 -6.26
C GLY A 25 8.54 4.96 -7.76
N ALA A 26 9.62 4.47 -8.36
CA ALA A 26 9.83 4.52 -9.81
C ALA A 26 8.76 3.71 -10.56
N LEU A 27 8.48 2.48 -10.11
CA LEU A 27 7.44 1.62 -10.70
C LEU A 27 6.06 2.29 -10.67
N THR A 28 5.67 2.87 -9.53
CA THR A 28 4.38 3.57 -9.40
C THR A 28 4.28 4.75 -10.36
N LYS A 29 5.35 5.55 -10.50
CA LYS A 29 5.38 6.67 -11.46
C LYS A 29 5.24 6.20 -12.90
N GLN A 30 5.89 5.09 -13.26
CA GLN A 30 5.79 4.50 -14.59
C GLN A 30 4.37 4.01 -14.89
N LEU A 31 3.74 3.30 -13.97
CA LEU A 31 2.38 2.79 -14.11
C LEU A 31 1.35 3.91 -14.24
N VAL A 32 1.41 4.90 -13.33
CA VAL A 32 0.53 6.07 -13.39
C VAL A 32 0.77 6.87 -14.68
N GLY A 33 2.03 7.07 -15.05
CA GLY A 33 2.41 7.74 -16.28
C GLY A 33 1.89 7.04 -17.54
N PHE A 34 1.95 5.70 -17.58
CA PHE A 34 1.36 4.92 -18.67
C PHE A 34 -0.15 5.14 -18.75
N GLY A 35 -0.88 5.03 -17.62
CA GLY A 35 -2.31 5.29 -17.59
C GLY A 35 -2.68 6.68 -18.09
N LEU A 36 -1.95 7.71 -17.67
CA LEU A 36 -2.17 9.08 -18.14
C LEU A 36 -2.00 9.22 -19.66
N ARG A 37 -1.00 8.56 -20.25
CA ARG A 37 -0.78 8.56 -21.70
C ARG A 37 -1.85 7.80 -22.47
N THR A 38 -2.51 6.83 -21.84
CA THR A 38 -3.57 6.01 -22.45
C THR A 38 -4.99 6.51 -22.15
N GLY A 39 -5.13 7.74 -21.62
CA GLY A 39 -6.43 8.41 -21.44
C GLY A 39 -7.00 8.35 -20.02
N MET A 40 -6.26 7.85 -19.03
CA MET A 40 -6.64 7.96 -17.63
C MET A 40 -6.54 9.41 -17.14
N THR A 41 -7.51 9.86 -16.35
CA THR A 41 -7.39 11.12 -15.60
C THR A 41 -6.95 10.82 -14.17
N ALA A 42 -5.88 11.47 -13.69
CA ALA A 42 -5.43 11.37 -12.31
C ALA A 42 -5.60 12.69 -11.56
N TRP A 43 -6.22 12.63 -10.37
CA TRP A 43 -6.40 13.79 -9.50
C TRP A 43 -5.56 13.61 -8.23
N PHE A 44 -4.36 14.19 -8.23
CA PHE A 44 -3.50 14.22 -7.04
C PHE A 44 -3.99 15.25 -6.02
N GLY A 45 -3.68 15.04 -4.74
CA GLY A 45 -4.11 15.94 -3.67
C GLY A 45 -5.64 15.95 -3.44
N HIS A 46 -6.37 14.96 -3.96
CA HIS A 46 -7.79 14.79 -3.75
C HIS A 46 -8.05 13.56 -2.89
N GLU A 47 -8.98 13.69 -1.95
CA GLU A 47 -9.28 12.65 -0.98
C GLU A 47 -10.75 12.28 -1.05
N VAL A 48 -11.03 11.01 -1.28
CA VAL A 48 -12.39 10.47 -1.20
C VAL A 48 -12.73 10.26 0.27
N ARG A 49 -13.74 10.99 0.76
CA ARG A 49 -14.15 10.96 2.18
C ARG A 49 -15.34 10.04 2.43
N GLN A 50 -16.15 9.82 1.40
CA GLN A 50 -17.36 9.00 1.47
C GLN A 50 -17.64 8.36 0.11
N LEU A 51 -18.08 7.10 0.17
CA LEU A 51 -18.70 6.36 -0.93
C LEU A 51 -20.15 6.05 -0.54
N SER A 52 -21.06 6.09 -1.49
CA SER A 52 -22.46 5.70 -1.26
C SER A 52 -23.06 5.13 -2.53
N ARG A 53 -23.83 4.05 -2.39
CA ARG A 53 -24.54 3.43 -3.50
C ARG A 53 -25.81 4.22 -3.80
N ARG A 54 -26.05 4.51 -5.07
CA ARG A 54 -27.21 5.24 -5.57
C ARG A 54 -28.33 4.25 -5.90
N ARG A 55 -29.57 4.76 -6.03
CA ARG A 55 -30.76 3.95 -6.36
C ARG A 55 -30.68 3.28 -7.74
N ASP A 56 -29.95 3.90 -8.67
CA ASP A 56 -29.67 3.38 -10.02
C ASP A 56 -28.58 2.29 -10.05
N GLY A 57 -28.10 1.85 -8.89
CA GLY A 57 -27.04 0.84 -8.76
C GLY A 57 -25.62 1.39 -8.89
N GLY A 58 -25.45 2.64 -9.33
CA GLY A 58 -24.16 3.33 -9.41
C GLY A 58 -23.66 3.85 -8.06
N TRP A 59 -22.59 4.63 -8.10
CA TRP A 59 -21.90 5.17 -6.93
C TRP A 59 -21.86 6.69 -6.96
N MET A 60 -21.96 7.30 -5.77
CA MET A 60 -21.66 8.70 -5.53
C MET A 60 -20.50 8.81 -4.54
N LEU A 61 -19.51 9.62 -4.91
CA LEU A 61 -18.29 9.87 -4.16
C LEU A 61 -18.30 11.31 -3.66
N LYS A 62 -17.97 11.54 -2.39
CA LYS A 62 -17.61 12.88 -1.89
C LYS A 62 -16.10 13.03 -1.87
N VAL A 63 -15.59 13.96 -2.65
CA VAL A 63 -14.17 14.23 -2.82
C VAL A 63 -13.83 15.59 -2.23
N ARG A 64 -12.76 15.67 -1.43
CA ARG A 64 -12.20 16.92 -0.91
C ARG A 64 -10.87 17.20 -1.60
N ASN A 65 -10.72 18.39 -2.17
CA ASN A 65 -9.41 18.88 -2.58
C ASN A 65 -8.63 19.28 -1.33
N ARG A 66 -7.47 18.65 -1.09
CA ARG A 66 -6.67 18.88 0.13
C ARG A 66 -5.91 20.22 0.10
N ARG A 67 -5.68 20.78 -1.09
CA ARG A 67 -5.00 22.07 -1.24
C ARG A 67 -5.94 23.25 -1.01
N THR A 68 -7.16 23.18 -1.54
CA THR A 68 -8.12 24.30 -1.48
C THR A 68 -9.22 24.11 -0.45
N GLY A 69 -9.39 22.89 0.07
CA GLY A 69 -10.51 22.55 0.96
C GLY A 69 -11.85 22.32 0.24
N ALA A 70 -11.95 22.60 -1.05
CA ALA A 70 -13.20 22.49 -1.80
C ALA A 70 -13.75 21.06 -1.84
N HIS A 71 -15.07 20.93 -1.74
CA HIS A 71 -15.78 19.66 -1.81
C HIS A 71 -16.49 19.49 -3.16
N ARG A 72 -16.45 18.28 -3.71
CA ARG A 72 -17.13 17.91 -4.96
C ARG A 72 -17.82 16.56 -4.81
N LYS A 73 -18.92 16.38 -5.55
CA LYS A 73 -19.58 15.08 -5.70
C LYS A 73 -19.31 14.54 -7.09
N LEU A 74 -18.92 13.28 -7.19
CA LEU A 74 -18.71 12.58 -8.45
C LEU A 74 -19.62 11.37 -8.51
N ASN A 75 -20.17 11.08 -9.69
CA ASN A 75 -20.94 9.86 -9.93
C ASN A 75 -20.10 8.89 -10.76
N ALA A 76 -20.12 7.62 -10.41
CA ALA A 76 -19.40 6.56 -11.12
C ALA A 76 -20.29 5.32 -11.27
N LYS A 77 -20.18 4.62 -12.40
CA LYS A 77 -20.89 3.34 -12.59
C LYS A 77 -20.23 2.22 -11.77
N PHE A 78 -18.90 2.26 -11.66
CA PHE A 78 -18.09 1.29 -10.95
C PHE A 78 -17.00 2.01 -10.13
N VAL A 79 -16.62 1.44 -8.99
CA VAL A 79 -15.57 1.97 -8.10
C VAL A 79 -14.63 0.84 -7.69
N PHE A 80 -13.34 1.00 -7.98
CA PHE A 80 -12.26 0.18 -7.43
C PHE A 80 -11.58 0.93 -6.28
N VAL A 81 -11.40 0.27 -5.12
CA VAL A 81 -10.82 0.90 -3.91
C VAL A 81 -9.41 0.37 -3.65
N GLY A 82 -8.40 1.09 -4.14
CA GLY A 82 -6.99 0.84 -3.88
C GLY A 82 -6.38 1.82 -2.87
N ALA A 83 -7.00 2.00 -1.70
CA ALA A 83 -6.62 3.04 -0.73
C ALA A 83 -5.62 2.56 0.36
N GLY A 84 -4.98 1.40 0.16
CA GLY A 84 -4.09 0.79 1.13
C GLY A 84 -4.76 0.61 2.50
N GLY A 85 -4.10 1.05 3.57
CA GLY A 85 -4.67 1.00 4.93
C GLY A 85 -5.97 1.79 5.12
N HIS A 86 -6.34 2.68 4.20
CA HIS A 86 -7.59 3.44 4.26
C HIS A 86 -8.77 2.76 3.57
N THR A 87 -8.56 1.62 2.92
CA THR A 87 -9.64 0.89 2.21
C THR A 87 -10.76 0.48 3.16
N LEU A 88 -10.43 -0.18 4.28
CA LEU A 88 -11.44 -0.69 5.20
C LEU A 88 -12.34 0.41 5.79
N PRO A 89 -11.80 1.52 6.34
CA PRO A 89 -12.63 2.64 6.80
C PRO A 89 -13.55 3.21 5.70
N LEU A 90 -13.07 3.27 4.46
CA LEU A 90 -13.84 3.80 3.34
C LEU A 90 -15.00 2.86 2.97
N LEU A 91 -14.75 1.55 2.94
CA LEU A 91 -15.75 0.52 2.67
C LEU A 91 -16.80 0.41 3.79
N GLN A 92 -16.38 0.53 5.05
CA GLN A 92 -17.31 0.58 6.19
C GLN A 92 -18.25 1.78 6.09
N LYS A 93 -17.73 2.97 5.75
CA LYS A 93 -18.55 4.17 5.49
C LYS A 93 -19.51 4.01 4.31
N ALA A 94 -19.18 3.14 3.36
CA ALA A 94 -20.05 2.83 2.24
C ALA A 94 -21.26 1.96 2.62
N GLY A 95 -21.29 1.41 3.84
CA GLY A 95 -22.41 0.59 4.33
C GLY A 95 -22.49 -0.80 3.69
N ILE A 96 -21.39 -1.28 3.09
CA ILE A 96 -21.29 -2.61 2.48
C ILE A 96 -21.37 -3.67 3.59
N LYS A 97 -22.32 -4.60 3.49
CA LYS A 97 -22.62 -5.55 4.58
C LYS A 97 -21.49 -6.56 4.77
N GLU A 98 -20.87 -6.98 3.67
CA GLU A 98 -19.78 -7.93 3.57
C GLU A 98 -18.55 -7.44 4.35
N VAL A 99 -18.41 -6.13 4.55
CA VAL A 99 -17.27 -5.54 5.26
C VAL A 99 -17.50 -5.54 6.78
N LYS A 100 -18.74 -5.79 7.23
CA LYS A 100 -19.06 -5.93 8.66
C LYS A 100 -18.41 -7.22 9.17
N GLY A 101 -17.49 -7.08 10.13
CA GLY A 101 -16.71 -8.19 10.68
C GLY A 101 -15.26 -8.22 10.23
N PHE A 102 -14.88 -7.41 9.23
CA PHE A 102 -13.47 -7.24 8.86
C PHE A 102 -12.81 -6.16 9.70
N GLY A 103 -11.67 -6.50 10.29
CA GLY A 103 -10.76 -5.60 10.99
C GLY A 103 -9.46 -5.41 10.21
N GLY A 104 -8.87 -4.22 10.31
CA GLY A 104 -7.53 -3.97 9.78
C GLY A 104 -6.52 -4.15 10.90
N PHE A 105 -5.49 -4.97 10.68
CA PHE A 105 -4.36 -5.09 11.59
C PHE A 105 -3.19 -4.27 11.02
N PRO A 106 -2.92 -3.05 11.52
CA PRO A 106 -1.85 -2.22 10.99
C PRO A 106 -0.50 -2.80 11.39
N ILE A 107 0.31 -3.17 10.41
CA ILE A 107 1.70 -3.60 10.61
C ILE A 107 2.61 -2.43 10.27
N GLY A 108 3.41 -1.99 11.24
CA GLY A 108 4.40 -0.95 11.05
C GLY A 108 5.72 -1.51 10.51
N GLY A 109 6.33 -0.79 9.56
CA GLY A 109 7.70 -1.02 9.11
C GLY A 109 8.57 0.19 9.46
N ARG A 110 9.85 -0.05 9.78
CA ARG A 110 10.86 1.01 9.92
C ARG A 110 12.02 0.71 8.98
N PHE A 111 12.45 1.73 8.25
CA PHE A 111 13.61 1.68 7.38
C PHE A 111 14.72 2.53 8.00
N LEU A 112 15.92 1.98 8.06
CA LEU A 112 17.12 2.70 8.50
C LEU A 112 17.94 3.08 7.27
N ARG A 113 18.47 4.31 7.26
CA ARG A 113 19.35 4.82 6.20
C ARG A 113 20.65 5.30 6.84
N SER A 114 21.77 4.94 6.23
CA SER A 114 23.10 5.45 6.61
C SER A 114 23.78 6.05 5.38
N GLY A 115 24.46 7.19 5.56
CA GLY A 115 25.33 7.79 4.55
C GLY A 115 26.80 7.41 4.69
N ASN A 116 27.16 6.62 5.71
CA ASN A 116 28.55 6.22 5.95
C ASN A 116 28.97 5.13 4.95
N PRO A 117 29.94 5.40 4.05
CA PRO A 117 30.35 4.47 3.01
C PRO A 117 30.87 3.14 3.55
N ALA A 118 31.55 3.15 4.70
CA ALA A 118 32.09 1.94 5.32
C ALA A 118 30.97 1.02 5.83
N LEU A 119 29.91 1.60 6.42
CA LEU A 119 28.74 0.84 6.88
C LEU A 119 27.91 0.31 5.71
N THR A 120 27.74 1.11 4.65
CA THR A 120 26.99 0.67 3.46
C THR A 120 27.76 -0.38 2.66
N ALA A 121 29.09 -0.29 2.57
CA ALA A 121 29.91 -1.30 1.91
C ALA A 121 29.91 -2.64 2.67
N ALA A 122 29.85 -2.59 4.01
CA ALA A 122 29.71 -3.79 4.85
C ALA A 122 28.28 -4.38 4.86
N HIS A 123 27.29 -3.67 4.28
CA HIS A 123 25.89 -4.08 4.25
C HIS A 123 25.60 -4.94 3.01
N ARG A 124 25.47 -6.26 3.21
CA ARG A 124 24.92 -7.15 2.18
C ARG A 124 23.39 -7.01 2.17
N PRO A 125 22.74 -6.66 1.04
CA PRO A 125 21.29 -6.55 0.98
C PRO A 125 20.63 -7.90 1.31
N ARG A 126 19.50 -7.85 2.03
CA ARG A 126 18.64 -9.00 2.26
C ARG A 126 17.26 -8.66 1.69
N TYR A 127 16.74 -9.55 0.85
CA TYR A 127 15.38 -9.49 0.35
C TYR A 127 14.53 -10.57 1.01
N THR A 128 13.28 -10.22 1.30
CA THR A 128 12.30 -11.12 1.94
C THR A 128 11.52 -11.90 0.90
N ALA A 129 11.64 -13.22 0.95
CA ALA A 129 10.54 -14.14 0.67
C ALA A 129 10.68 -15.31 1.66
N CYS A 130 9.63 -15.62 2.40
CA CYS A 130 9.49 -16.92 3.02
C CYS A 130 8.08 -17.40 2.65
N PRO A 131 7.94 -18.30 1.67
CA PRO A 131 6.70 -19.06 1.56
C PRO A 131 6.57 -19.89 2.84
N HIS A 132 5.38 -19.90 3.42
CA HIS A 132 5.03 -20.88 4.44
C HIS A 132 5.15 -22.27 3.80
N PRO A 133 5.90 -23.24 4.38
CA PRO A 133 5.84 -24.62 3.90
C PRO A 133 4.40 -25.08 4.09
N ALA A 134 3.76 -25.47 2.98
CA ALA A 134 2.41 -26.01 2.98
C ALA A 134 2.30 -27.11 4.06
N ARG A 135 1.25 -27.00 4.89
CA ARG A 135 0.89 -27.98 5.91
C ARG A 135 0.81 -29.38 5.26
N PRO A 136 1.42 -30.43 5.83
CA PRO A 136 1.18 -31.80 5.38
C PRO A 136 -0.32 -32.10 5.47
N ARG A 137 -0.85 -32.77 4.45
CA ARG A 137 -2.24 -33.24 4.38
C ARG A 137 -2.57 -34.19 5.52
#